data_AF-A0A6P5JNR1-F1
#
_entry.id   AF-A0A6P5JNR1-F1
#
_cell.length_a   1.000
_cell.length_b   1.000
_cell.length_c   1.000
_cell.angle_alpha   90.00
_cell.angle_beta   90.00
_cell.angle_gamma   90.00
#
_symmetry.space_group_name_H-M   'P 1'
#
loop_
_entity.id
_entity.type
_entity.pdbx_description
1 polymer ?
#
loop_
_entity_poly.entity_id
_entity_poly.type
_entity_poly.pdbx_seq_one_letter_code
_entity_poly.pdbx_strand_id
1 'polypeptide(L)'
;MGEYNEKKETCGTICLKYLLFTFNCCFWLTGLSVMAVGIWTLALKSDYISLLASNTYLATAYILLVAGAVVMVTGILGCCATFKERRNLLRLYFFLLLLIFLLEVIAGILAYIYYQQLSAELKDTLKDTMVQKYHQPGHEGVTVAVDKLQQKFHCCGSNNSGDWQESVWIRSGEAEGRKFPDSCCKTIVEGCGQRDHASNIYKVEIFGMIFTCCLYKSLKLEHY
;
A
#
# COMPACT_ATOMS: atom_id res chain seq x y z
N MET A 1 50.17 32.47 21.24
CA MET A 1 50.24 32.33 19.78
C MET A 1 50.12 30.85 19.50
N GLY A 2 48.99 30.25 19.17
CA GLY A 2 47.86 30.74 18.40
C GLY A 2 47.66 29.76 17.25
N GLU A 3 47.35 28.50 17.54
CA GLU A 3 46.91 27.52 16.54
C GLU A 3 45.59 26.92 17.01
N TYR A 4 44.55 27.75 17.02
CA TYR A 4 43.19 27.26 16.96
C TYR A 4 43.01 26.72 15.55
N ASN A 5 43.09 25.39 15.39
CA ASN A 5 42.80 24.69 14.15
C ASN A 5 41.35 24.97 13.75
N GLU A 6 41.13 26.05 13.02
CA GLU A 6 39.88 26.36 12.35
C GLU A 6 39.71 25.30 11.25
N LYS A 7 38.96 24.23 11.57
CA LYS A 7 38.52 23.25 10.58
C LYS A 7 37.66 23.97 9.56
N LYS A 8 38.28 24.46 8.48
CA LYS A 8 37.57 24.88 7.28
C LYS A 8 36.76 23.70 6.79
N GLU A 9 35.45 23.74 7.02
CA GLU A 9 34.54 22.78 6.40
C GLU A 9 34.64 22.95 4.88
N THR A 10 35.06 21.89 4.20
CA THR A 10 35.09 21.86 2.74
C THR A 10 33.68 22.10 2.20
N CYS A 11 33.54 22.81 1.07
CA CYS A 11 32.25 23.04 0.41
C CYS A 11 31.38 21.76 0.29
N GLY A 12 32.04 20.60 0.09
CA GLY A 12 31.38 19.30 0.04
C GLY A 12 30.71 18.89 1.36
N THR A 13 31.31 19.16 2.52
CA THR A 13 30.74 18.83 3.84
C THR A 13 29.52 19.68 4.14
N ILE A 14 29.57 20.97 3.78
CA ILE A 14 28.44 21.90 3.91
C ILE A 14 27.28 21.42 3.03
N CYS A 15 27.55 21.11 1.76
CA CYS A 15 26.54 20.57 0.83
C CYS A 15 25.91 19.28 1.36
N LEU A 16 26.72 18.33 1.84
CA LEU A 16 26.24 17.08 2.44
C LEU A 16 25.34 17.31 3.65
N LYS A 17 25.66 18.26 4.52
CA LYS A 17 24.82 18.62 5.69
C LYS A 17 23.46 19.16 5.25
N TYR A 18 23.42 20.07 4.28
CA TYR A 18 22.16 20.60 3.76
C TYR A 18 21.32 19.52 3.08
N LEU A 19 21.96 18.61 2.33
CA LEU A 19 21.28 17.48 1.68
C LEU A 19 20.69 16.54 2.73
N LEU A 20 21.49 16.12 3.72
CA LEU A 20 21.04 15.26 4.82
C LEU A 20 19.91 15.90 5.62
N PHE A 21 19.99 17.20 5.90
CA PHE A 21 18.94 17.93 6.59
C PHE A 21 17.64 17.92 5.77
N THR A 22 17.73 18.29 4.49
CA THR A 22 16.57 18.32 3.59
C THR A 22 15.90 16.95 3.49
N PHE A 23 16.71 15.89 3.34
CA PHE A 23 16.23 14.51 3.27
C PHE A 23 15.53 14.07 4.57
N ASN A 24 16.09 14.40 5.74
CA ASN A 24 15.45 14.11 7.02
C ASN A 24 14.15 14.91 7.23
N CYS A 25 14.06 16.14 6.74
CA CYS A 25 12.80 16.90 6.71
C CYS A 25 11.75 16.24 5.81
N CYS A 26 12.12 15.75 4.63
CA CYS A 26 11.22 15.00 3.77
C CYS A 26 10.72 13.71 4.44
N PHE A 27 11.60 12.97 5.11
CA PHE A 27 11.18 11.81 5.89
C PHE A 27 10.23 12.17 7.00
N TRP A 28 10.50 13.23 7.75
CA TRP A 28 9.62 13.70 8.80
C TRP A 28 8.20 13.99 8.28
N LEU A 29 8.10 14.72 7.16
CA LEU A 29 6.82 15.01 6.49
C LEU A 29 6.12 13.73 5.99
N THR A 30 6.89 12.77 5.49
CA THR A 30 6.38 11.49 5.04
C THR A 30 5.83 10.67 6.22
N GLY A 31 6.56 10.61 7.34
CA GLY A 31 6.12 9.97 8.57
C GLY A 31 4.85 10.59 9.13
N LEU A 32 4.74 11.93 9.11
CA LEU A 32 3.53 12.66 9.48
C LEU A 32 2.34 12.28 8.59
N SER A 33 2.55 12.22 7.28
CA SER A 33 1.51 11.85 6.31
C SER A 33 1.03 10.41 6.50
N VAL A 34 1.96 9.47 6.66
CA VAL A 34 1.65 8.04 6.91
C VAL A 34 0.89 7.88 8.23
N MET A 35 1.33 8.54 9.29
CA MET A 35 0.65 8.52 10.58
C MET A 35 -0.75 9.13 10.49
N ALA A 36 -0.93 10.23 9.76
CA ALA A 36 -2.23 10.84 9.52
C ALA A 36 -3.19 9.88 8.80
N VAL A 37 -2.71 9.14 7.79
CA VAL A 37 -3.50 8.07 7.13
C VAL A 37 -3.86 6.96 8.12
N GLY A 38 -2.95 6.55 8.99
CA GLY A 38 -3.22 5.57 10.05
C GLY A 38 -4.32 6.04 11.00
N ILE A 39 -4.23 7.28 11.49
CA ILE A 39 -5.24 7.90 12.36
C ILE A 39 -6.58 8.03 11.62
N TRP A 40 -6.59 8.51 10.38
CA TRP A 40 -7.79 8.62 9.56
C TRP A 40 -8.46 7.25 9.38
N THR A 41 -7.67 6.20 9.15
CA THR A 41 -8.17 4.82 9.02
C THR A 41 -8.78 4.31 10.34
N LEU A 42 -8.19 4.66 11.49
CA LEU A 42 -8.75 4.33 12.80
C LEU A 42 -10.01 5.14 13.14
N ALA A 43 -10.09 6.41 12.73
CA ALA A 43 -11.25 7.27 12.93
C ALA A 43 -12.43 6.86 12.04
N LEU A 44 -12.18 6.42 10.81
CA LEU A 44 -13.21 5.82 9.95
C LEU A 44 -13.92 4.63 10.63
N LYS A 45 -13.23 3.89 11.50
CA LYS A 45 -13.84 2.81 12.29
C LYS A 45 -14.84 3.31 13.34
N SER A 46 -14.62 4.50 13.94
CA SER A 46 -15.54 5.03 14.96
C SER A 46 -16.86 5.49 14.35
N ASP A 47 -16.79 6.03 13.14
CA ASP A 47 -17.93 6.67 12.49
C ASP A 47 -18.68 5.72 11.54
N TYR A 48 -17.98 4.73 10.97
CA TYR A 48 -18.53 3.75 10.04
C TYR A 48 -18.36 2.32 10.55
N ILE A 49 -19.28 1.96 11.45
CA ILE A 49 -19.87 0.62 11.59
C ILE A 49 -18.91 -0.50 12.03
N SER A 50 -19.13 -1.00 13.25
CA SER A 50 -18.65 -2.28 13.81
C SER A 50 -19.01 -3.54 12.99
N LEU A 51 -19.45 -3.42 11.73
CA LEU A 51 -19.91 -4.51 10.86
C LEU A 51 -18.98 -4.76 9.65
N LEU A 52 -18.03 -3.87 9.34
CA LEU A 52 -17.26 -3.94 8.07
C LEU A 52 -15.76 -4.25 8.21
N ALA A 53 -15.14 -4.02 9.38
CA ALA A 53 -13.69 -4.13 9.52
C ALA A 53 -13.26 -5.52 10.02
N SER A 54 -12.64 -6.32 9.14
CA SER A 54 -11.89 -7.50 9.56
C SER A 54 -10.70 -7.10 10.45
N ASN A 55 -10.25 -7.98 11.35
CA ASN A 55 -9.09 -7.76 12.22
C ASN A 55 -7.83 -7.30 11.45
N THR A 56 -7.74 -7.68 10.16
CA THR A 56 -6.66 -7.29 9.24
C THR A 56 -6.61 -5.78 8.96
N TYR A 57 -7.76 -5.10 8.85
CA TYR A 57 -7.79 -3.65 8.64
C TYR A 57 -7.25 -2.88 9.86
N LEU A 58 -7.60 -3.34 11.06
CA LEU A 58 -7.09 -2.75 12.31
C LEU A 58 -5.59 -2.97 12.46
N ALA A 59 -5.13 -4.20 12.22
CA ALA A 59 -3.71 -4.51 12.22
C ALA A 59 -2.94 -3.59 11.27
N THR A 60 -3.44 -3.41 10.05
CA THR A 60 -2.84 -2.51 9.05
C THR A 60 -2.79 -1.05 9.52
N ALA A 61 -3.88 -0.54 10.08
CA ALA A 61 -3.94 0.84 10.58
C ALA A 61 -2.97 1.08 11.74
N TYR A 62 -2.86 0.14 12.69
CA TYR A 62 -1.89 0.20 13.77
C TYR A 62 -0.44 0.12 13.26
N ILE A 63 -0.17 -0.73 12.26
CA ILE A 63 1.15 -0.82 11.62
C ILE A 63 1.52 0.53 10.98
N LEU A 64 0.59 1.15 10.23
CA LEU A 64 0.82 2.48 9.64
C LEU A 64 1.08 3.55 10.69
N LEU A 65 0.34 3.53 11.80
CA LEU A 65 0.53 4.48 12.90
C LEU A 65 1.92 4.33 13.55
N VAL A 66 2.32 3.11 13.89
CA VAL A 66 3.63 2.83 14.50
C VAL A 66 4.76 3.14 13.53
N ALA A 67 4.65 2.70 12.27
CA ALA A 67 5.65 2.98 11.24
C ALA A 67 5.81 4.48 10.98
N GLY A 68 4.69 5.22 10.84
CA GLY A 68 4.70 6.67 10.67
C GLY A 68 5.36 7.39 11.85
N ALA A 69 5.06 6.96 13.09
CA ALA A 69 5.69 7.52 14.29
C ALA A 69 7.21 7.26 14.32
N VAL A 70 7.67 6.05 13.98
CA VAL A 70 9.11 5.72 13.90
C VAL A 70 9.81 6.58 12.84
N VAL A 71 9.23 6.74 11.66
CA VAL A 71 9.78 7.59 10.59
C VAL A 71 9.82 9.07 11.02
N MET A 72 8.79 9.54 11.72
CA MET A 72 8.75 10.91 12.24
C MET A 72 9.84 11.15 13.31
N VAL A 73 10.00 10.23 14.28
CA VAL A 73 11.02 10.34 15.32
C VAL A 73 12.43 10.27 14.73
N THR A 74 12.67 9.34 13.80
CA THR A 74 13.96 9.21 13.12
C THR A 74 14.31 10.46 12.30
N GLY A 75 13.33 11.08 11.63
CA GLY A 75 13.51 12.35 10.92
C GLY A 75 13.92 13.51 11.84
N ILE A 76 13.24 13.67 12.99
CA ILE A 76 13.61 14.70 13.99
C ILE A 76 15.01 14.44 14.55
N LEU A 77 15.32 13.19 14.88
CA LEU A 77 16.64 12.80 15.38
C LEU A 77 17.74 13.05 14.35
N GLY A 78 17.46 12.79 13.07
CA GLY A 78 18.36 13.08 11.96
C GLY A 78 18.63 14.58 11.84
N CYS A 79 17.59 15.41 11.82
CA CYS A 79 17.73 16.87 11.82
C CYS A 79 18.54 17.37 13.03
N CYS A 80 18.24 16.87 14.23
CA CYS A 80 18.98 17.21 15.44
C CYS A 80 20.44 16.75 15.37
N ALA A 81 20.72 15.55 14.85
CA ALA A 81 22.05 15.01 14.69
C ALA A 81 22.90 15.89 13.76
N THR A 82 22.34 16.29 12.62
CA THR A 82 23.02 17.17 11.64
C THR A 82 23.32 18.55 12.22
N PHE A 83 22.40 19.17 12.96
CA PHE A 83 22.62 20.51 13.52
C PHE A 83 23.49 20.56 14.78
N LYS A 84 23.32 19.61 15.72
CA LYS A 84 24.05 19.65 17.00
C LYS A 84 25.48 19.13 16.89
N GLU A 85 25.82 18.39 15.82
CA GLU A 85 27.15 17.79 15.58
C GLU A 85 27.72 16.96 16.75
N ARG A 86 26.86 16.53 17.68
CA ARG A 86 27.29 15.74 18.84
C ARG A 86 27.60 14.33 18.36
N ARG A 87 28.86 13.89 18.48
CA ARG A 87 29.29 12.53 18.08
C ARG A 87 28.41 11.42 18.63
N ASN A 88 27.90 11.56 19.86
CA ASN A 88 27.00 10.56 20.46
C ASN A 88 25.63 10.51 19.75
N LEU A 89 25.11 11.66 19.32
CA LEU A 89 23.83 11.77 18.64
C LEU A 89 23.92 11.22 17.20
N LEU A 90 25.02 11.50 16.49
CA LEU A 90 25.29 10.88 15.18
C LEU A 90 25.43 9.36 15.29
N ARG A 91 26.14 8.85 16.31
CA ARG A 91 26.28 7.41 16.54
C ARG A 91 24.93 6.74 16.80
N LEU A 92 24.09 7.36 17.64
CA LEU A 92 22.74 6.86 17.92
C LEU A 92 21.88 6.81 16.66
N TYR A 93 21.89 7.90 15.87
CA TYR A 93 21.16 7.97 14.62
C TYR A 93 21.61 6.89 13.62
N PHE A 94 22.92 6.70 13.46
CA PHE A 94 23.46 5.64 12.61
C PHE A 94 23.04 4.24 13.07
N PHE A 95 23.11 3.95 14.37
CA PHE A 95 22.69 2.66 14.91
C PHE A 95 21.18 2.42 14.73
N LEU A 96 20.37 3.46 14.91
CA LEU A 96 18.93 3.41 14.69
C LEU A 96 18.58 3.10 13.22
N LEU A 97 19.25 3.77 12.28
CA LEU A 97 19.09 3.49 10.85
C LEU A 97 19.51 2.05 10.49
N LEU A 98 20.62 1.57 11.05
CA LEU A 98 21.08 0.20 10.85
C LEU A 98 20.06 -0.82 11.36
N LEU A 99 19.48 -0.57 12.53
CA LEU A 99 18.43 -1.44 13.09
C LEU A 99 17.19 -1.46 12.20
N ILE A 100 16.72 -0.30 11.72
CA ILE A 100 15.58 -0.20 10.81
C ILE A 100 15.86 -0.96 9.52
N PHE A 101 17.04 -0.79 8.93
CA PHE A 101 17.44 -1.51 7.73
C PHE A 101 17.42 -3.03 7.93
N LEU A 102 17.92 -3.54 9.06
CA LEU A 102 17.85 -4.97 9.37
C LEU A 102 16.41 -5.47 9.52
N LEU A 103 15.54 -4.68 10.18
CA LEU A 103 14.11 -5.00 10.30
C LEU A 103 13.41 -5.01 8.94
N GLU A 104 13.72 -4.07 8.04
CA GLU A 104 13.19 -4.04 6.69
C GLU A 104 13.64 -5.25 5.86
N VAL A 105 14.90 -5.67 5.98
CA VAL A 105 15.41 -6.88 5.32
C VAL A 105 14.66 -8.11 5.83
N ILE A 106 14.49 -8.25 7.15
CA ILE A 106 13.73 -9.36 7.74
C ILE A 106 12.28 -9.33 7.26
N ALA A 107 11.62 -8.16 7.31
CA ALA A 107 10.25 -8.00 6.84
C ALA A 107 10.11 -8.34 5.35
N GLY A 108 11.07 -7.93 4.51
CA GLY A 108 11.10 -8.27 3.09
C GLY A 108 11.26 -9.77 2.83
N ILE A 109 12.14 -10.45 3.56
CA ILE A 109 12.31 -11.90 3.48
C ILE A 109 11.03 -12.62 3.92
N LEU A 110 10.43 -12.22 5.04
CA LEU A 110 9.17 -12.79 5.52
C LEU A 110 8.05 -12.56 4.51
N ALA A 111 7.94 -11.35 3.96
CA ALA A 111 6.95 -11.03 2.93
C ALA A 111 7.13 -11.92 1.70
N TYR A 112 8.37 -12.17 1.27
CA TYR A 112 8.66 -13.05 0.13
C TYR A 112 8.28 -14.51 0.41
N ILE A 113 8.66 -15.06 1.57
CA ILE A 113 8.38 -16.45 1.95
C ILE A 113 6.87 -16.67 2.09
N TYR A 114 6.18 -15.77 2.80
CA TYR A 114 4.74 -15.89 3.05
C TYR A 114 3.88 -15.39 1.90
N TYR A 115 4.49 -14.82 0.84
CA TYR A 115 3.74 -14.26 -0.29
C TYR A 115 2.77 -15.26 -0.90
N GLN A 116 3.24 -16.48 -1.18
CA GLN A 116 2.43 -17.50 -1.85
C GLN A 116 1.23 -17.91 -0.99
N GLN A 117 1.48 -18.22 0.29
CA GLN A 117 0.44 -18.61 1.23
C GLN A 117 -0.57 -17.48 1.46
N LEU A 118 -0.08 -16.25 1.69
CA LEU A 118 -0.94 -15.09 1.90
C LEU A 118 -1.77 -14.80 0.64
N SER A 119 -1.20 -14.95 -0.56
CA SER A 119 -1.92 -14.73 -1.80
C SER A 119 -3.06 -15.73 -2.02
N ALA A 120 -2.89 -17.00 -1.63
CA ALA A 120 -3.94 -18.01 -1.71
C ALA A 120 -5.06 -17.74 -0.71
N GLU A 121 -4.71 -17.53 0.56
CA GLU A 121 -5.67 -17.22 1.64
C GLU A 121 -6.48 -15.95 1.34
N LEU A 122 -5.83 -14.90 0.84
CA LEU A 122 -6.50 -13.66 0.43
C LEU A 122 -7.45 -13.89 -0.73
N LYS A 123 -7.05 -14.68 -1.74
CA LYS A 123 -7.91 -15.01 -2.88
C LYS A 123 -9.13 -15.80 -2.43
N ASP A 124 -8.97 -16.78 -1.55
CA ASP A 124 -10.09 -17.60 -1.08
C ASP A 124 -11.04 -16.77 -0.21
N THR A 125 -10.50 -15.96 0.71
CA THR A 125 -11.30 -15.05 1.55
C THR A 125 -12.06 -14.02 0.69
N LEU A 126 -11.41 -13.47 -0.33
CA LEU A 126 -12.03 -12.53 -1.26
C LEU A 126 -13.12 -13.22 -2.10
N LYS A 127 -12.86 -14.43 -2.61
CA LYS A 127 -13.83 -15.22 -3.37
C LYS A 127 -15.06 -15.48 -2.51
N ASP A 128 -14.89 -15.98 -1.29
CA ASP A 128 -16.01 -16.28 -0.38
C ASP A 128 -16.81 -15.03 -0.03
N THR A 129 -16.14 -13.93 0.33
CA THR A 129 -16.79 -12.65 0.61
C THR A 129 -17.61 -12.14 -0.58
N MET A 130 -17.03 -12.20 -1.78
CA MET A 130 -17.67 -11.77 -3.01
C MET A 130 -18.88 -12.66 -3.38
N VAL A 131 -18.71 -13.98 -3.31
CA VAL A 131 -19.74 -14.97 -3.65
C VAL A 131 -20.92 -14.90 -2.67
N GLN A 132 -20.64 -14.75 -1.38
CA GLN A 132 -21.64 -14.85 -0.32
C GLN A 132 -22.29 -13.52 0.06
N LYS A 133 -21.59 -12.37 -0.09
CA LYS A 133 -22.03 -11.09 0.49
C LYS A 133 -22.30 -10.00 -0.55
N TYR A 134 -21.92 -10.20 -1.82
CA TYR A 134 -22.20 -9.22 -2.86
C TYR A 134 -23.71 -9.11 -3.13
N HIS A 135 -24.21 -7.87 -3.18
CA HIS A 135 -25.64 -7.55 -3.34
C HIS A 135 -26.57 -8.16 -2.27
N GLN A 136 -26.02 -8.58 -1.13
CA GLN A 136 -26.81 -9.14 -0.04
C GLN A 136 -27.26 -8.08 0.97
N PRO A 137 -28.47 -8.22 1.56
CA PRO A 137 -28.96 -7.30 2.58
C PRO A 137 -28.01 -7.24 3.78
N GLY A 138 -27.79 -6.04 4.30
CA GLY A 138 -26.86 -5.78 5.41
C GLY A 138 -25.37 -5.77 5.03
N HIS A 139 -25.03 -5.97 3.75
CA HIS A 139 -23.65 -6.04 3.25
C HIS A 139 -23.37 -5.06 2.10
N GLU A 140 -24.11 -3.96 1.98
CA GLU A 140 -23.94 -2.98 0.88
C GLU A 140 -22.51 -2.44 0.75
N GLY A 141 -21.81 -2.28 1.87
CA GLY A 141 -20.42 -1.85 1.87
C GLY A 141 -19.47 -2.86 1.19
N VAL A 142 -19.81 -4.15 1.16
CA VAL A 142 -19.06 -5.17 0.40
C VAL A 142 -19.24 -4.95 -1.10
N THR A 143 -20.47 -4.72 -1.56
CA THR A 143 -20.76 -4.42 -2.98
C THR A 143 -19.93 -3.24 -3.46
N VAL A 144 -19.99 -2.11 -2.74
CA VAL A 144 -19.23 -0.90 -3.08
C VAL A 144 -17.72 -1.14 -3.06
N ALA A 145 -17.22 -1.92 -2.10
CA ALA A 145 -15.80 -2.24 -2.01
C ALA A 145 -15.33 -3.12 -3.18
N VAL A 146 -16.11 -4.15 -3.54
CA VAL A 146 -15.81 -5.04 -4.66
C VAL A 146 -15.84 -4.27 -5.99
N ASP A 147 -16.85 -3.43 -6.22
CA ASP A 147 -16.95 -2.64 -7.45
C ASP A 147 -15.76 -1.68 -7.62
N LYS A 148 -15.39 -1.00 -6.52
CA LYS A 148 -14.20 -0.13 -6.50
C LYS A 148 -12.93 -0.91 -6.73
N LEU A 149 -12.79 -2.09 -6.13
CA LEU A 149 -11.62 -2.94 -6.29
C LEU A 149 -11.46 -3.36 -7.76
N GLN A 150 -12.54 -3.81 -8.39
CA GLN A 150 -12.53 -4.24 -9.79
C GLN A 150 -12.17 -3.13 -10.76
N GLN A 151 -12.75 -1.94 -10.56
CA GLN A 151 -12.46 -0.78 -11.41
C GLN A 151 -11.06 -0.20 -11.16
N LYS A 152 -10.61 -0.15 -9.90
CA LYS A 152 -9.30 0.44 -9.55
C LYS A 152 -8.14 -0.46 -9.95
N PHE A 153 -8.30 -1.78 -9.83
CA PHE A 153 -7.25 -2.75 -10.11
C PHE A 153 -7.43 -3.48 -11.44
N HIS A 154 -8.44 -3.10 -12.23
CA HIS A 154 -8.72 -3.71 -13.53
C HIS A 154 -8.73 -5.24 -13.42
N CYS A 155 -9.58 -5.75 -12.53
CA CYS A 155 -9.76 -7.18 -12.29
C CYS A 155 -11.24 -7.55 -12.27
N CYS A 156 -11.53 -8.84 -12.46
CA CYS A 156 -12.88 -9.37 -12.35
C CYS A 156 -12.85 -10.73 -11.67
N GLY A 157 -13.50 -10.82 -10.51
CA GLY A 157 -13.41 -11.98 -9.63
C GLY A 157 -12.12 -12.02 -8.79
N SER A 158 -11.96 -13.09 -8.02
CA SER A 158 -10.76 -13.30 -7.19
C SER A 158 -9.64 -13.96 -8.00
N ASN A 159 -9.99 -15.01 -8.74
CA ASN A 159 -9.13 -15.69 -9.71
C ASN A 159 -9.49 -15.28 -11.14
N ASN A 160 -10.78 -15.32 -11.47
CA ASN A 160 -11.29 -14.95 -12.79
C ASN A 160 -12.79 -14.60 -12.73
N SER A 161 -13.32 -14.07 -13.84
CA SER A 161 -14.73 -13.67 -13.94
C SER A 161 -15.72 -14.82 -13.72
N GLY A 162 -15.30 -16.07 -13.89
CA GLY A 162 -16.09 -17.27 -13.63
C GLY A 162 -16.41 -17.49 -12.15
N ASP A 163 -15.66 -16.90 -11.22
CA ASP A 163 -15.96 -16.97 -9.78
C ASP A 163 -17.37 -16.44 -9.46
N TRP A 164 -17.88 -15.52 -10.28
CA TRP A 164 -19.22 -14.94 -10.12
C TRP A 164 -20.35 -15.94 -10.35
N GLN A 165 -20.12 -17.01 -11.12
CA GLN A 165 -21.14 -18.04 -11.37
C GLN A 165 -21.58 -18.76 -10.10
N GLU A 166 -20.70 -18.81 -9.09
CA GLU A 166 -20.99 -19.41 -7.79
C GLU A 166 -21.74 -18.46 -6.85
N SER A 167 -21.77 -17.15 -7.15
CA SER A 167 -22.31 -16.12 -6.25
C SER A 167 -23.82 -16.22 -6.04
N VAL A 168 -24.25 -15.91 -4.83
CA VAL A 168 -25.67 -15.92 -4.44
C VAL A 168 -26.48 -14.98 -5.33
N TRP A 169 -25.95 -13.79 -5.63
CA TRP A 169 -26.57 -12.78 -6.49
C TRP A 169 -26.84 -13.26 -7.93
N ILE A 170 -25.90 -14.00 -8.54
CA ILE A 170 -26.12 -14.59 -9.86
C ILE A 170 -27.15 -15.72 -9.79
N ARG A 171 -27.05 -16.58 -8.77
CA ARG A 171 -27.89 -17.79 -8.64
C ARG A 171 -29.32 -17.50 -8.20
N SER A 172 -29.57 -16.39 -7.50
CA SER A 172 -30.91 -15.95 -7.09
C SER A 172 -31.76 -15.43 -8.25
N GLY A 173 -31.13 -15.12 -9.39
CA GLY A 173 -31.78 -14.50 -10.56
C GLY A 173 -31.88 -12.98 -10.48
N GLU A 174 -31.43 -12.36 -9.39
CA GLU A 174 -31.40 -10.90 -9.19
C GLU A 174 -30.41 -10.19 -10.13
N ALA A 175 -29.51 -10.93 -10.75
CA ALA A 175 -28.51 -10.41 -11.68
C ALA A 175 -29.05 -10.03 -13.06
N GLU A 176 -30.34 -10.28 -13.37
CA GLU A 176 -30.99 -9.93 -14.65
C GLU A 176 -30.21 -10.46 -15.87
N GLY A 177 -29.76 -11.71 -15.78
CA GLY A 177 -29.00 -12.38 -16.84
C GLY A 177 -27.53 -11.95 -16.98
N ARG A 178 -27.02 -11.08 -16.10
CA ARG A 178 -25.58 -10.80 -16.02
C ARG A 178 -24.83 -12.07 -15.56
N LYS A 179 -23.61 -12.28 -16.05
CA LYS A 179 -22.70 -13.36 -15.62
C LYS A 179 -21.70 -12.90 -14.55
N PHE A 180 -21.50 -11.60 -14.44
CA PHE A 180 -20.64 -10.90 -13.47
C PHE A 180 -21.10 -9.42 -13.37
N PRO A 181 -20.68 -8.66 -12.35
CA PRO A 181 -21.03 -7.25 -12.19
C PRO A 181 -20.58 -6.34 -13.34
N ASP A 182 -21.33 -5.28 -13.59
CA ASP A 182 -20.95 -4.27 -14.60
C ASP A 182 -19.63 -3.55 -14.24
N SER A 183 -19.23 -3.56 -12.96
CA SER A 183 -17.93 -3.10 -12.46
C SER A 183 -16.74 -3.96 -12.91
N CYS A 184 -16.95 -5.15 -13.48
CA CYS A 184 -15.90 -5.92 -14.16
C CYS A 184 -15.59 -5.42 -15.57
N CYS A 185 -16.45 -4.57 -16.14
CA CYS A 185 -16.32 -4.13 -17.52
C CYS A 185 -15.32 -2.98 -17.67
N LYS A 186 -14.59 -2.98 -18.80
CA LYS A 186 -13.70 -1.88 -19.20
C LYS A 186 -14.44 -0.57 -19.38
N THR A 187 -15.66 -0.65 -19.91
CA THR A 187 -16.58 0.47 -20.04
C THR A 187 -17.81 0.13 -19.23
N ILE A 188 -18.08 0.93 -18.20
CA ILE A 188 -19.22 0.71 -17.32
C ILE A 188 -20.48 1.17 -18.05
N VAL A 189 -21.22 0.20 -18.57
CA VAL A 189 -22.54 0.38 -19.16
C VAL A 189 -23.50 -0.61 -18.52
N GLU A 190 -24.75 -0.21 -18.36
CA GLU A 190 -25.78 -1.04 -17.75
C GLU A 190 -25.95 -2.35 -18.53
N GLY A 191 -25.87 -3.48 -17.82
CA GLY A 191 -26.03 -4.81 -18.43
C GLY A 191 -24.81 -5.30 -19.21
N CYS A 192 -23.67 -4.61 -19.13
CA CYS A 192 -22.42 -5.06 -19.73
C CYS A 192 -22.05 -6.49 -19.33
N GLY A 193 -22.33 -6.86 -18.07
CA GLY A 193 -22.06 -8.16 -17.49
C GLY A 193 -22.77 -9.34 -18.15
N GLN A 194 -23.72 -9.11 -19.05
CA GLN A 194 -24.42 -10.17 -19.79
C GLN A 194 -23.54 -10.86 -20.85
N ARG A 195 -22.48 -10.19 -21.33
CA ARG A 195 -21.62 -10.69 -22.41
C ARG A 195 -20.19 -10.92 -21.92
N ASP A 196 -19.73 -12.16 -21.96
CA ASP A 196 -18.43 -12.59 -21.45
C ASP A 196 -17.28 -12.47 -22.47
N HIS A 197 -17.31 -11.47 -23.35
CA HIS A 197 -16.30 -11.31 -24.39
C HIS A 197 -14.99 -10.71 -23.82
N ALA A 198 -13.84 -11.28 -24.21
CA ALA A 198 -12.52 -10.89 -23.69
C ALA A 198 -12.14 -9.42 -23.95
N SER A 199 -12.76 -8.77 -24.95
CA SER A 199 -12.58 -7.33 -25.19
C SER A 199 -13.23 -6.46 -24.11
N ASN A 200 -14.25 -6.96 -23.42
CA ASN A 200 -15.14 -6.17 -22.55
C ASN A 200 -14.78 -6.29 -21.07
N ILE A 201 -14.13 -7.38 -20.66
CA ILE A 201 -13.79 -7.66 -19.26
C ILE A 201 -12.32 -7.34 -19.01
N TYR A 202 -12.02 -6.85 -17.81
CA TYR A 202 -10.64 -6.82 -17.35
C TYR A 202 -10.11 -8.24 -17.10
N LYS A 203 -9.08 -8.63 -17.86
CA LYS A 203 -8.29 -9.82 -17.52
C LYS A 203 -7.21 -9.39 -16.53
N VAL A 204 -7.16 -10.11 -15.42
CA VAL A 204 -6.21 -9.88 -14.33
C VAL A 204 -4.77 -9.98 -14.86
N GLU A 205 -4.07 -8.85 -14.99
CA GLU A 205 -2.61 -8.80 -15.09
C GLU A 205 -2.02 -8.20 -13.81
N ILE A 206 -2.34 -8.80 -12.65
CA ILE A 206 -1.95 -8.28 -11.33
C ILE A 206 -0.43 -8.29 -11.07
N PHE A 207 0.38 -8.96 -11.90
CA PHE A 207 1.82 -9.09 -11.64
C PHE A 207 2.73 -8.25 -12.54
N GLY A 208 2.20 -7.65 -13.61
CA GLY A 208 3.00 -6.88 -14.56
C GLY A 208 3.21 -5.43 -14.15
N MET A 209 2.18 -4.70 -13.73
CA MET A 209 2.27 -3.23 -13.84
C MET A 209 3.25 -2.55 -12.86
N ILE A 210 3.47 -3.07 -11.65
CA ILE A 210 4.41 -2.44 -10.71
C ILE A 210 5.86 -2.81 -11.03
N PHE A 211 6.14 -4.09 -11.29
CA PHE A 211 7.48 -4.54 -11.65
C PHE A 211 7.84 -4.16 -13.09
N THR A 212 6.93 -4.27 -14.05
CA THR A 212 7.14 -3.90 -15.46
C THR A 212 7.19 -2.38 -15.65
N CYS A 213 6.42 -1.53 -14.96
CA CYS A 213 6.63 -0.07 -15.09
C CYS A 213 7.99 0.36 -14.51
N CYS A 214 8.44 -0.22 -13.41
CA CYS A 214 9.76 0.07 -12.84
C CYS A 214 10.90 -0.50 -13.71
N LEU A 215 10.80 -1.75 -14.19
CA LEU A 215 11.77 -2.36 -15.11
C LEU A 215 11.80 -1.66 -16.47
N TYR A 216 10.63 -1.31 -17.04
CA TYR A 216 10.54 -0.62 -18.33
C TYR A 216 11.12 0.79 -18.27
N LYS A 217 10.94 1.49 -17.15
CA LYS A 217 11.54 2.81 -16.93
C LYS A 217 13.06 2.74 -16.71
N SER A 218 13.57 1.68 -16.08
CA SER A 218 15.01 1.44 -15.94
C SER A 218 15.68 1.00 -17.25
N LEU A 219 15.05 0.11 -18.04
CA LEU A 219 15.59 -0.34 -19.33
C LEU A 219 15.64 0.76 -20.40
N LYS A 220 14.75 1.76 -20.32
CA LYS A 220 14.73 2.88 -21.27
C LYS A 220 15.80 3.95 -20.97
N LEU A 221 16.41 3.92 -19.78
CA LEU A 221 17.47 4.86 -19.39
C LEU A 221 18.89 4.40 -19.78
N GLU A 222 19.08 3.16 -20.22
CA GLU A 222 20.40 2.67 -20.71
C GLU A 222 20.61 2.89 -22.21
N HIS A 223 19.60 3.38 -22.94
CA HIS A 223 19.67 3.56 -24.40
C HIS A 223 19.57 5.02 -24.88
N TYR A 224 19.82 6.00 -24.01
CA TYR A 224 20.03 7.40 -24.41
C TYR A 224 21.26 8.01 -23.77
#